data_AF-A0A969VQH5-F1
#
_entry.id   AF-A0A969VQH5-F1
#
_cell.length_a   1.000
_cell.length_b   1.000
_cell.length_c   1.000
_cell.angle_alpha   90.00
_cell.angle_beta   90.00
_cell.angle_gamma   90.00
#
_symmetry.space_group_name_H-M   'P 1'
#
loop_
_entity.id
_entity.type
_entity.pdbx_description
1 polymer ?
#
loop_
_entity_poly.entity_id
_entity_poly.type
_entity_poly.pdbx_seq_one_letter_code
_entity_poly.pdbx_strand_id
1 'polypeptide(L)'
;MDGPPFVTGMPHLGHLSTGFPKDIFPRFWTQKGKYCIRRWGWDCHGLPIENLVQKELNIKDKREIEETIGVEKFNETAKANIKGFDSSWRLTIERSGRWVDMDNQYRTMDIDYMESVWWGLGQLWQKDSFTKIIE
;
A
#
# COMPACT_ATOMS: atom_id res chain seq x y z
N MET A 1 -8.35 -2.89 11.15
CA MET A 1 -7.33 -2.26 10.29
C MET A 1 -7.87 -2.25 8.88
N ASP A 2 -7.67 -1.17 8.12
CA ASP A 2 -8.06 -1.15 6.71
C ASP A 2 -7.04 -1.94 5.89
N GLY A 3 -7.51 -2.88 5.07
CA GLY A 3 -6.65 -3.54 4.08
C GLY A 3 -6.27 -2.49 3.02
N PRO A 4 -5.00 -2.09 2.94
CA PRO A 4 -4.58 -0.98 2.11
C PRO A 4 -4.69 -1.36 0.63
N PRO A 5 -5.30 -0.53 -0.24
CA PRO A 5 -5.26 -0.78 -1.66
C PRO A 5 -3.84 -0.64 -2.22
N PHE A 6 -3.56 -1.39 -3.29
CA PHE A 6 -2.35 -1.23 -4.08
C PHE A 6 -2.37 0.08 -4.85
N VAL A 7 -1.20 0.70 -4.96
CA VAL A 7 -1.02 1.93 -5.74
C VAL A 7 -0.80 1.61 -7.23
N THR A 8 -1.81 1.02 -7.88
CA THR A 8 -1.68 0.54 -9.27
C THR A 8 -2.75 1.01 -10.24
N GLY A 9 -3.57 1.99 -9.86
CA GLY A 9 -4.57 2.53 -10.77
C GLY A 9 -5.65 3.36 -10.12
N MET A 10 -6.64 3.73 -10.95
CA MET A 10 -7.82 4.45 -10.51
C MET A 10 -8.81 3.54 -9.77
N PRO A 11 -9.59 4.07 -8.82
CA PRO A 11 -10.57 3.31 -8.10
C PRO A 11 -11.72 2.85 -9.00
N HIS A 12 -11.89 1.53 -9.16
CA HIS A 12 -13.06 0.90 -9.76
C HIS A 12 -14.09 0.40 -8.73
N LEU A 13 -15.25 -0.09 -9.20
CA LEU A 13 -16.37 -0.54 -8.38
C LEU A 13 -16.00 -1.57 -7.29
N GLY A 14 -15.06 -2.49 -7.57
CA GLY A 14 -14.54 -3.43 -6.57
C GLY A 14 -13.91 -2.78 -5.32
N HIS A 15 -13.32 -1.59 -5.45
CA HIS A 15 -12.80 -0.84 -4.29
C HIS A 15 -13.93 -0.22 -3.48
N LEU A 16 -15.00 0.22 -4.14
CA LEU A 16 -16.18 0.75 -3.46
C LEU A 16 -16.95 -0.35 -2.74
N SER A 17 -17.15 -1.50 -3.38
CA SER A 17 -17.88 -2.63 -2.79
C SER A 17 -17.20 -3.16 -1.53
N THR A 18 -15.87 -3.20 -1.52
CA THR A 18 -15.08 -3.56 -0.32
C THR A 18 -14.97 -2.41 0.68
N GLY A 19 -15.07 -1.16 0.22
CA GLY A 19 -15.08 0.04 1.05
C GLY A 19 -16.37 0.23 1.86
N PHE A 20 -17.54 -0.13 1.32
CA PHE A 20 -18.82 0.09 2.01
C PHE A 20 -18.94 -0.63 3.37
N PRO A 21 -18.66 -1.95 3.49
CA PRO A 21 -18.69 -2.61 4.79
C PRO A 21 -17.72 -1.98 5.80
N LYS A 22 -16.54 -1.56 5.31
CA LYS A 22 -15.51 -0.91 6.12
C LYS A 22 -15.92 0.48 6.62
N ASP A 23 -16.99 1.05 6.11
CA ASP A 23 -17.56 2.32 6.56
C ASP A 23 -18.83 2.11 7.41
N ILE A 24 -19.72 1.22 6.96
CA ILE A 24 -20.98 0.90 7.64
C ILE A 24 -20.75 0.39 9.07
N PHE A 25 -19.87 -0.59 9.25
CA PHE A 25 -19.65 -1.20 10.57
C PHE A 25 -19.01 -0.22 11.57
N PRO A 26 -17.93 0.52 11.23
CA PRO A 26 -17.41 1.53 12.14
C PRO A 26 -18.39 2.65 12.48
N ARG A 27 -19.28 3.06 11.56
CA ARG A 27 -20.35 4.01 11.88
C ARG A 27 -21.33 3.46 12.89
N PHE A 28 -21.79 2.22 12.67
CA PHE A 28 -22.70 1.54 13.60
C PHE A 28 -22.09 1.49 15.01
N TRP A 29 -20.82 1.10 15.13
CA TRP A 29 -20.15 1.03 16.43
C TRP A 29 -19.92 2.40 17.06
N THR A 30 -19.63 3.44 16.27
CA THR A 30 -19.57 4.82 16.77
C THR A 30 -20.93 5.29 17.30
N GLN A 31 -22.05 4.94 16.65
CA GLN A 31 -23.39 5.22 17.17
C GLN A 31 -23.68 4.47 18.48
N LYS A 32 -23.05 3.32 18.71
CA LYS A 32 -23.09 2.56 19.97
C LYS A 32 -22.09 3.07 21.02
N GLY A 33 -21.49 4.25 20.81
CA GLY A 33 -20.56 4.88 21.76
C GLY A 33 -19.15 4.28 21.77
N LYS A 34 -18.77 3.49 20.75
CA LYS A 34 -17.41 2.96 20.63
C LYS A 34 -16.51 3.93 19.87
N TYR A 35 -15.27 4.06 20.33
CA TYR A 35 -14.22 4.77 19.61
C TYR A 35 -13.65 3.86 18.50
N CYS A 36 -13.84 4.25 17.24
CA CYS A 36 -13.39 3.49 16.09
C CYS A 36 -12.39 4.33 15.27
N ILE A 37 -11.10 3.97 15.34
CA ILE A 37 -10.06 4.61 14.52
C ILE A 37 -10.21 4.16 13.07
N ARG A 38 -10.14 5.11 12.14
CA ARG A 38 -10.30 4.89 10.70
C ARG A 38 -9.16 5.57 9.97
N ARG A 39 -8.01 4.88 9.88
CA ARG A 39 -6.80 5.37 9.23
C ARG A 39 -6.63 4.72 7.86
N TRP A 40 -6.45 5.53 6.82
CA TRP A 40 -6.15 5.04 5.48
C TRP A 40 -4.74 4.46 5.40
N GLY A 41 -4.56 3.46 4.53
CA GLY A 41 -3.29 2.81 4.30
C GLY A 41 -3.02 2.62 2.82
N TRP A 42 -1.75 2.66 2.42
CA TRP A 42 -1.31 2.33 1.07
C TRP A 42 -0.34 1.16 1.07
N ASP A 43 -0.56 0.23 0.15
CA ASP A 43 0.45 -0.76 -0.20
C ASP A 43 1.26 -0.27 -1.39
N CYS A 44 2.48 0.17 -1.08
CA CYS A 44 3.41 0.85 -1.97
C CYS A 44 4.51 -0.05 -2.53
N HIS A 45 4.58 -1.33 -2.13
CA HIS A 45 5.68 -2.22 -2.51
C HIS A 45 5.22 -3.43 -3.33
N GLY A 46 6.20 -4.13 -3.90
CA GLY A 46 6.02 -5.43 -4.55
C GLY A 46 5.70 -5.38 -6.04
N LEU A 47 5.38 -6.55 -6.58
CA LEU A 47 5.21 -6.77 -8.02
C LEU A 47 4.20 -5.84 -8.71
N PRO A 48 3.06 -5.44 -8.10
CA PRO A 48 2.09 -4.60 -8.79
C PRO A 48 2.66 -3.24 -9.22
N ILE A 49 3.41 -2.55 -8.35
CA ILE A 49 4.05 -1.26 -8.68
C ILE A 49 5.25 -1.48 -9.59
N GLU A 50 6.04 -2.54 -9.38
CA GLU A 50 7.20 -2.85 -10.23
C GLU A 50 6.79 -3.11 -11.67
N ASN A 51 5.70 -3.86 -11.90
CA ASN A 51 5.17 -4.12 -13.23
C ASN A 51 4.65 -2.85 -13.93
N LEU A 52 4.12 -1.90 -13.16
CA LEU A 52 3.67 -0.60 -13.68
C LEU A 52 4.86 0.23 -14.16
N VAL A 53 5.92 0.30 -13.34
CA VAL A 53 7.16 1.01 -13.68
C VAL A 53 7.88 0.35 -14.85
N GLN A 54 7.93 -0.99 -14.90
CA GLN A 54 8.52 -1.71 -16.03
C GLN A 54 7.80 -1.38 -17.35
N LYS A 55 6.47 -1.27 -17.33
CA LYS A 55 5.70 -0.87 -18.51
C LYS A 55 5.97 0.58 -18.91
N GLU A 56 6.07 1.49 -17.94
CA GLU A 56 6.35 2.91 -18.20
C GLU A 56 7.75 3.12 -18.79
N LEU A 57 8.75 2.42 -18.25
CA LEU A 57 10.14 2.47 -18.70
C LEU A 57 10.42 1.52 -19.88
N ASN A 58 9.39 0.83 -20.39
CA ASN A 58 9.46 -0.14 -21.49
C ASN A 58 10.53 -1.23 -21.31
N ILE A 59 10.66 -1.72 -20.07
CA ILE A 59 11.59 -2.75 -19.64
C ILE A 59 11.02 -4.13 -20.00
N LYS A 60 11.81 -4.97 -20.66
CA LYS A 60 11.38 -6.32 -21.05
C LYS A 60 12.06 -7.43 -20.25
N ASP A 61 13.28 -7.18 -19.79
CA ASP A 61 14.05 -8.10 -18.94
C ASP A 61 14.42 -7.41 -17.62
N LYS A 62 14.33 -8.13 -16.51
CA LYS A 62 14.75 -7.63 -15.19
C LYS A 62 16.23 -7.24 -15.17
N ARG A 63 17.07 -7.87 -15.98
CA ARG A 63 18.50 -7.53 -16.09
C ARG A 63 18.72 -6.09 -16.57
N GLU A 64 17.83 -5.57 -17.43
CA GLU A 64 17.90 -4.20 -17.93
C GLU A 64 17.74 -3.15 -16.81
N ILE A 65 17.12 -3.53 -15.69
CA ILE A 65 17.00 -2.67 -14.50
C ILE A 65 18.38 -2.42 -13.90
N GLU A 66 19.19 -3.48 -13.75
CA GLU A 66 20.52 -3.39 -13.16
C GLU A 66 21.58 -2.89 -14.14
N GLU A 67 21.49 -3.32 -15.41
CA GLU A 67 22.52 -3.08 -16.42
C GLU A 67 22.40 -1.71 -17.11
N THR A 68 21.18 -1.20 -17.31
CA THR A 68 20.94 -0.05 -18.21
C THR A 68 20.27 1.13 -17.50
N ILE A 69 19.25 0.87 -16.68
CA ILE A 69 18.44 1.93 -16.06
C ILE A 69 18.99 2.37 -14.71
N GLY A 70 19.50 1.41 -13.95
CA GLY A 70 19.91 1.60 -12.56
C GLY A 70 18.75 1.43 -11.58
N VAL A 71 19.02 0.74 -10.47
CA VAL A 71 18.05 0.48 -9.38
C VAL A 71 17.52 1.78 -8.77
N GLU A 72 18.37 2.81 -8.66
CA GLU A 72 17.99 4.12 -8.13
C GLU A 72 16.87 4.75 -8.97
N LYS A 73 17.08 4.86 -10.28
CA LYS A 73 16.11 5.45 -11.20
C LYS A 73 14.79 4.67 -11.21
N PHE A 74 14.86 3.35 -11.19
CA PHE A 74 13.68 2.49 -11.10
C PHE A 74 12.86 2.77 -9.82
N ASN A 75 13.53 2.84 -8.68
CA ASN A 75 12.89 3.12 -7.40
C ASN A 75 12.33 4.55 -7.32
N GLU A 76 13.01 5.54 -7.89
CA GLU A 76 12.51 6.90 -7.98
C GLU A 76 11.23 6.99 -8.83
N THR A 77 11.20 6.31 -9.98
CA THR A 77 9.99 6.24 -10.82
C THR A 77 8.84 5.54 -10.08
N ALA A 78 9.11 4.46 -9.32
CA ALA A 78 8.10 3.83 -8.47
C ALA A 78 7.52 4.80 -7.43
N LYS A 79 8.38 5.54 -6.73
CA LYS A 79 7.98 6.55 -5.74
C LYS A 79 7.20 7.71 -6.36
N ALA A 80 7.57 8.14 -7.56
CA ALA A 80 6.87 9.20 -8.28
C ALA A 80 5.44 8.79 -8.66
N ASN A 81 5.27 7.58 -9.17
CA ASN A 81 3.95 7.03 -9.49
C ASN A 81 3.03 6.99 -8.28
N ILE A 82 3.55 6.62 -7.10
CA ILE A 82 2.74 6.53 -5.88
C ILE A 82 2.10 7.87 -5.52
N LYS A 83 2.83 8.99 -5.69
CA LYS A 83 2.30 10.33 -5.42
C LYS A 83 1.17 10.74 -6.37
N GLY A 84 1.16 10.22 -7.60
CA GLY A 84 0.17 10.58 -8.62
C GLY A 84 -1.24 10.07 -8.34
N PHE A 85 -1.39 8.94 -7.64
CA PHE A 85 -2.70 8.31 -7.44
C PHE A 85 -3.51 8.90 -6.28
N ASP A 86 -2.87 9.55 -5.32
CA ASP A 86 -3.48 10.00 -4.05
C ASP A 86 -4.70 10.93 -4.25
N SER A 87 -4.62 11.86 -5.22
CA SER A 87 -5.68 12.84 -5.47
C SER A 87 -6.98 12.22 -6.02
N SER A 88 -6.85 11.31 -6.99
CA SER A 88 -8.00 10.61 -7.60
C SER A 88 -8.75 9.77 -6.58
N TRP A 89 -8.01 9.09 -5.70
CA TRP A 89 -8.56 8.26 -4.65
C TRP A 89 -9.24 9.09 -3.57
N ARG A 90 -8.61 10.19 -3.14
CA ARG A 90 -9.23 11.11 -2.18
C ARG A 90 -10.59 11.60 -2.68
N LEU A 91 -10.66 12.05 -3.94
CA LEU A 91 -11.91 12.50 -4.55
C LEU A 91 -12.99 11.39 -4.57
N THR A 92 -12.63 10.16 -4.96
CA THR A 92 -13.59 9.06 -5.03
C THR A 92 -14.10 8.62 -3.66
N ILE A 93 -13.22 8.52 -2.68
CA ILE A 93 -13.55 8.10 -1.31
C ILE A 93 -14.41 9.15 -0.60
N GLU A 94 -14.09 10.44 -0.80
CA GLU A 94 -14.89 11.55 -0.28
C GLU A 94 -16.30 11.54 -0.91
N ARG A 95 -16.39 11.37 -2.23
CA ARG A 95 -17.68 11.27 -2.94
C ARG A 95 -18.49 10.04 -2.57
N SER A 96 -17.84 8.92 -2.24
CA SER A 96 -18.55 7.73 -1.75
C SER A 96 -19.06 7.89 -0.32
N GLY A 97 -18.75 9.01 0.34
CA GLY A 97 -19.16 9.32 1.69
C GLY A 97 -18.40 8.53 2.76
N ARG A 98 -17.29 7.88 2.43
CA ARG A 98 -16.57 7.01 3.38
C ARG A 98 -15.80 7.86 4.39
N TRP A 99 -16.02 7.63 5.68
CA TRP A 99 -15.35 8.36 6.76
C TRP A 99 -14.02 7.70 7.10
N VAL A 100 -12.94 8.21 6.53
CA VAL A 100 -11.58 7.71 6.79
C VAL A 100 -10.59 8.88 6.79
N ASP A 101 -9.62 8.82 7.68
CA ASP A 101 -8.52 9.76 7.76
C ASP A 101 -7.48 9.43 6.68
N MET A 102 -7.44 10.26 5.64
CA MET A 102 -6.45 10.18 4.56
C MET A 102 -5.30 11.17 4.74
N ASP A 103 -5.42 12.13 5.65
CA ASP A 103 -4.35 13.10 5.91
C ASP A 103 -3.25 12.45 6.76
N ASN A 104 -3.65 11.61 7.71
CA ASN A 104 -2.75 10.87 8.59
C ASN A 104 -2.60 9.41 8.14
N GLN A 105 -2.46 9.17 6.84
CA GLN A 105 -2.33 7.82 6.27
C GLN A 105 -1.03 7.10 6.68
N TYR A 106 -0.99 5.78 6.54
CA TYR A 106 0.26 5.01 6.61
C TYR A 106 0.61 4.46 5.24
N ARG A 107 1.90 4.38 4.91
CA ARG A 107 2.38 3.77 3.67
C ARG A 107 3.39 2.70 4.01
N THR A 108 3.36 1.58 3.30
CA THR A 108 4.34 0.49 3.53
C THR A 108 5.79 0.91 3.22
N MET A 109 5.98 2.03 2.49
CA MET A 109 7.27 2.66 2.20
C MET A 109 7.75 3.68 3.26
N ASP A 110 6.94 4.01 4.27
CA ASP A 110 7.37 4.89 5.35
C ASP A 110 8.40 4.14 6.23
N ILE A 111 9.44 4.83 6.70
CA ILE A 111 10.57 4.21 7.43
C ILE A 111 10.10 3.46 8.67
N ASP A 112 9.27 4.10 9.50
CA ASP A 112 8.73 3.49 10.72
C ASP A 112 7.97 2.19 10.45
N TYR A 113 7.29 2.10 9.30
CA TYR A 113 6.60 0.88 8.89
C TYR A 113 7.61 -0.22 8.53
N MET A 114 8.64 0.11 7.75
CA MET A 114 9.70 -0.84 7.38
C MET A 114 10.48 -1.33 8.61
N GLU A 115 10.78 -0.46 9.56
CA GLU A 115 11.40 -0.83 10.84
C GLU A 115 10.53 -1.80 11.63
N SER A 116 9.21 -1.58 11.65
CA SER A 116 8.26 -2.49 12.30
C SER A 116 8.27 -3.89 11.65
N VAL A 117 8.40 -3.96 10.32
CA VAL A 117 8.54 -5.22 9.58
C VAL A 117 9.87 -5.91 9.93
N TRP A 118 10.98 -5.17 9.94
CA TRP A 118 12.30 -5.71 10.31
C TRP A 118 12.33 -6.23 11.74
N TRP A 119 11.72 -5.50 12.68
CA TRP A 119 11.56 -5.96 14.06
C TRP A 119 10.78 -7.27 14.11
N GLY A 120 9.65 -7.36 13.39
CA GLY A 120 8.83 -8.58 13.33
C GLY A 120 9.61 -9.78 12.80
N LEU A 121 10.37 -9.59 11.72
CA LEU A 121 11.26 -10.62 11.17
C LEU A 121 12.36 -11.01 12.16
N GLY A 122 12.95 -10.04 12.86
CA GLY A 122 13.95 -10.29 13.91
C GLY A 122 13.39 -11.12 15.07
N GLN A 123 12.14 -10.90 15.46
CA GLN A 123 11.46 -11.70 16.48
C GLN A 123 11.22 -13.15 16.00
N LEU A 124 10.86 -13.35 14.74
CA LEU A 124 10.67 -14.69 14.17
C LEU A 124 12.00 -15.45 14.08
N TRP A 125 13.06 -14.76 13.68
CA TRP A 125 14.42 -15.31 13.65
C TRP A 125 14.88 -15.76 15.04
N GLN A 126 14.70 -14.91 16.07
CA GLN A 126 15.06 -15.24 17.45
C GLN A 126 14.29 -16.44 18.03
N LYS A 127 13.10 -16.73 17.49
CA LYS A 127 12.24 -17.85 17.91
C LYS A 127 12.42 -19.12 17.08
N ASP A 128 13.45 -19.18 16.24
CA ASP A 128 13.74 -20.30 15.34
C ASP A 128 12.55 -20.70 14.45
N SER A 129 11.67 -19.73 14.17
CA SER A 129 10.43 -19.90 13.39
C SER A 129 10.62 -19.51 11.92
N PHE A 130 11.87 -19.34 11.50
CA PHE A 130 12.26 -18.92 10.16
C PHE A 130 13.44 -19.76 9.69
N THR A 131 13.19 -20.71 8.79
CA THR A 131 14.24 -21.57 8.21
C THR A 131 14.38 -21.25 6.73
N LYS A 132 15.60 -20.92 6.30
CA LYS A 132 15.92 -20.89 4.87
C LYS A 132 16.20 -22.31 4.41
N ILE A 133 15.29 -22.87 3.62
CA ILE A 133 15.55 -24.12 2.89
C ILE A 133 16.41 -23.72 1.69
N ILE A 134 17.69 -24.06 1.73
CA ILE A 134 18.59 -23.93 0.58
C ILE A 134 18.54 -25.29 -0.10
N GLU A 135 17.88 -25.37 -1.26
CA GLU A 135 18.11 -26.45 -2.24
C GLU A 135 19.33 -26.12 -3.10
#